data_AF-A0A067R4K8-F1
#
_entry.id   AF-A0A067R4K8-F1
#
_cell.length_a   1.000
_cell.length_b   1.000
_cell.length_c   1.000
_cell.angle_alpha   90.00
_cell.angle_beta   90.00
_cell.angle_gamma   90.00
#
_symmetry.space_group_name_H-M   'P 1'
#
loop_
_entity.id
_entity.type
_entity.pdbx_description
1 polymer ?
#
loop_
_entity_poly.entity_id
_entity_poly.type
_entity_poly.pdbx_seq_one_letter_code
_entity_poly.pdbx_strand_id
1 'polypeptide(L)'
;MFSSRQKKHERISSWGSRIDQMQSELRLATSKVCNERELAGAISLINYLARACFIQGLSNDRIQTIVRSRGEQLLLSSAVELALEEESALLSARERGLGAYRSENEQRFSSGNSGPRYQRPRYKAHVIAEPEKRNVVRCYACGSMGHIALDCKRSNCGWKPKCGISSQVRQAASRGLGEFKGLQHMQ
;
A
#
# COMPACT_ATOMS: atom_id res chain seq x y z
N MET A 1 3.56 12.59 -24.16
CA MET A 1 2.52 12.26 -23.16
C MET A 1 2.79 10.94 -22.44
N PHE A 2 2.91 9.81 -23.14
CA PHE A 2 2.87 8.46 -22.55
C PHE A 2 4.06 8.06 -21.66
N SER A 3 5.25 8.64 -21.90
CA SER A 3 6.45 8.43 -21.07
C SER A 3 6.57 9.41 -19.90
N SER A 4 5.72 10.44 -19.85
CA SER A 4 5.76 11.46 -18.81
C SER A 4 5.35 10.87 -17.46
N ARG A 5 6.05 11.28 -16.40
CA ARG A 5 5.79 10.90 -15.00
C ARG A 5 5.93 12.13 -14.10
N GLN A 6 5.27 12.10 -12.94
CA GLN A 6 5.48 13.07 -11.86
C GLN A 6 6.91 12.94 -11.32
N LYS A 7 7.59 14.06 -11.10
CA LYS A 7 8.93 14.08 -10.48
C LYS A 7 8.82 13.83 -8.97
N LYS A 8 9.87 13.28 -8.36
CA LYS A 8 9.89 12.87 -6.92
C LYS A 8 9.47 13.94 -5.90
N HIS A 9 9.64 15.23 -6.23
CA HIS A 9 9.29 16.36 -5.36
C HIS A 9 8.32 17.35 -6.03
N GLU A 10 7.73 16.97 -7.16
CA GLU A 10 6.74 17.79 -7.85
C GLU A 10 5.37 17.60 -7.20
N ARG A 11 4.67 18.71 -6.94
CA ARG A 11 3.30 18.70 -6.43
C ARG A 11 2.34 18.10 -7.45
N ILE A 12 1.28 17.43 -6.98
CA ILE A 12 0.25 16.87 -7.86
C ILE A 12 -0.42 17.94 -8.72
N SER A 13 -0.60 19.17 -8.20
CA SER A 13 -1.15 20.29 -8.98
C SER A 13 -0.30 20.61 -10.22
N SER A 14 1.02 20.70 -10.05
CA SER A 14 1.96 20.96 -11.15
C SER A 14 1.98 19.81 -12.17
N TRP A 15 1.94 18.56 -11.69
CA TRP A 15 1.82 17.39 -12.56
C TRP A 15 0.49 17.38 -13.34
N GLY A 16 -0.62 17.70 -12.67
CA GLY A 16 -1.94 17.83 -13.28
C GLY A 16 -1.95 18.86 -14.42
N SER A 17 -1.42 20.06 -14.17
CA SER A 17 -1.31 21.11 -15.20
C SER A 17 -0.48 20.68 -16.41
N ARG A 18 0.60 19.90 -16.22
CA ARG A 18 1.38 19.35 -17.33
C ARG A 18 0.59 18.35 -18.15
N ILE A 19 -0.21 17.50 -17.51
CA ILE A 19 -1.10 16.58 -18.21
C ILE A 19 -2.14 17.36 -19.00
N ASP A 20 -2.77 18.38 -18.41
CA ASP A 20 -3.75 19.26 -19.06
C ASP A 20 -3.18 19.96 -20.29
N GLN A 21 -1.94 20.47 -20.20
CA GLN A 21 -1.26 21.04 -21.35
C GLN A 21 -1.04 20.00 -22.46
N MET A 22 -0.49 18.82 -22.13
CA MET A 22 -0.23 17.76 -23.10
C MET A 22 -1.51 17.24 -23.76
N GLN A 23 -2.62 17.07 -23.00
CA GLN A 23 -3.89 16.64 -23.59
C GLN A 23 -4.52 17.73 -24.46
N SER A 24 -4.34 19.01 -24.11
CA SER A 24 -4.87 20.13 -24.90
C SER A 24 -4.14 20.24 -26.24
N GLU A 25 -2.81 20.16 -26.23
CA GLU A 25 -1.99 20.10 -27.44
C GLU A 25 -2.38 18.91 -28.32
N LEU A 26 -2.63 17.75 -27.71
CA LEU A 26 -3.06 16.56 -28.44
C LEU A 26 -4.45 16.75 -29.08
N ARG A 27 -5.43 17.32 -28.36
CA ARG A 27 -6.76 17.63 -28.92
C ARG A 27 -6.68 18.60 -30.08
N LEU A 28 -5.85 19.64 -29.97
CA LEU A 28 -5.63 20.61 -31.05
C LEU A 28 -4.98 19.99 -32.28
N ALA A 29 -4.07 19.03 -32.10
CA ALA A 29 -3.50 18.27 -33.21
C ALA A 29 -4.56 17.36 -33.85
N THR A 30 -5.34 16.66 -33.04
CA THR A 30 -6.43 15.79 -33.51
C THR A 30 -7.50 16.54 -34.28
N SER A 31 -7.90 17.74 -33.84
CA SER A 31 -8.89 18.55 -34.56
C SER A 31 -8.42 19.03 -35.93
N LYS A 32 -7.11 19.05 -36.20
CA LYS A 32 -6.55 19.39 -37.51
C LYS A 32 -6.51 18.21 -38.48
N VAL A 33 -6.58 16.99 -37.97
CA VAL A 33 -6.39 15.75 -38.76
C VAL A 33 -7.69 14.97 -38.93
N CYS A 34 -8.56 14.97 -37.91
CA CYS A 34 -9.79 14.19 -37.92
C CYS A 34 -10.95 14.93 -38.58
N ASN A 35 -11.82 14.16 -39.26
CA ASN A 35 -13.11 14.65 -39.70
C ASN A 35 -14.07 14.80 -38.51
N GLU A 36 -15.10 15.62 -38.66
CA GLU A 36 -16.08 15.91 -37.59
C GLU A 36 -16.74 14.65 -37.01
N ARG A 37 -17.00 13.64 -37.86
CA ARG A 37 -17.58 12.35 -37.44
C ARG A 37 -16.65 11.52 -36.54
N GLU A 38 -15.35 11.66 -36.70
CA GLU A 38 -14.33 10.89 -35.96
C GLU A 38 -13.84 11.66 -34.73
N LEU A 39 -13.98 12.99 -34.75
CA LEU A 39 -13.48 13.90 -33.73
C LEU A 39 -14.03 13.58 -32.34
N ALA A 40 -15.33 13.29 -32.22
CA ALA A 40 -15.95 12.95 -30.93
C ALA A 40 -15.35 11.67 -30.31
N GLY A 41 -15.11 10.65 -31.12
CA GLY A 41 -14.47 9.41 -30.69
C GLY A 41 -13.01 9.63 -30.30
N ALA A 42 -12.27 10.38 -31.11
CA ALA A 42 -10.86 10.71 -30.84
C ALA A 42 -10.71 11.53 -29.54
N ILE A 43 -11.56 12.52 -29.32
CA ILE A 43 -11.61 13.33 -28.09
C ILE A 43 -11.89 12.45 -26.87
N SER A 44 -12.80 11.47 -26.99
CA SER A 44 -13.12 10.52 -25.91
C SER A 44 -11.95 9.61 -25.59
N LEU A 45 -11.23 9.12 -26.60
CA LEU A 45 -10.01 8.34 -26.41
C LEU A 45 -8.92 9.18 -25.74
N ILE A 46 -8.74 10.44 -26.15
CA ILE A 46 -7.76 11.34 -25.53
C ILE A 46 -8.10 11.59 -24.06
N ASN A 47 -9.38 11.78 -23.71
CA ASN A 47 -9.83 11.89 -22.31
C ASN A 47 -9.41 10.65 -21.50
N TYR A 48 -9.68 9.46 -22.02
CA TYR A 48 -9.34 8.20 -21.36
C TYR A 48 -7.82 8.06 -21.18
N LEU A 49 -7.05 8.34 -22.24
CA LEU A 49 -5.58 8.28 -22.21
C LEU A 49 -4.99 9.31 -21.26
N ALA A 50 -5.53 10.53 -21.21
CA ALA A 50 -5.06 11.57 -20.30
C ALA A 50 -5.17 11.13 -18.85
N ARG A 51 -6.33 10.57 -18.47
CA ARG A 51 -6.52 9.98 -17.16
C ARG A 51 -5.58 8.83 -16.88
N ALA A 52 -5.47 7.87 -17.81
CA ALA A 52 -4.57 6.73 -17.64
C ALA A 52 -3.11 7.18 -17.42
N CYS A 53 -2.64 8.15 -18.22
CA CYS A 53 -1.32 8.75 -18.09
C CYS A 53 -1.14 9.47 -16.75
N PHE A 54 -2.15 10.21 -16.29
CA PHE A 54 -2.11 10.87 -14.99
C PHE A 54 -1.92 9.86 -13.86
N ILE A 55 -2.78 8.84 -13.79
CA ILE A 55 -2.77 7.83 -12.72
C ILE A 55 -1.47 7.02 -12.77
N GLN A 56 -1.08 6.52 -13.94
CA GLN A 56 0.18 5.78 -14.11
C GLN A 56 1.41 6.65 -13.82
N GLY A 57 1.28 7.96 -14.00
CA GLY A 57 2.33 8.95 -13.79
C GLY A 57 2.54 9.39 -12.36
N LEU A 58 1.63 9.07 -11.43
CA LEU A 58 1.76 9.43 -10.03
C LEU A 58 2.99 8.77 -9.39
N SER A 59 3.74 9.57 -8.65
CA SER A 59 4.99 9.15 -7.99
C SER A 59 4.76 8.41 -6.67
N ASN A 60 3.62 8.66 -6.01
CA ASN A 60 3.29 8.06 -4.72
C ASN A 60 2.37 6.85 -4.92
N ASP A 61 2.88 5.67 -4.60
CA ASP A 61 2.18 4.38 -4.79
C ASP A 61 0.83 4.31 -4.05
N ARG A 62 0.73 4.96 -2.88
CA ARG A 62 -0.51 4.99 -2.11
C ARG A 62 -1.57 5.83 -2.84
N ILE A 63 -1.21 7.05 -3.26
CA ILE A 63 -2.12 7.93 -4.00
C ILE A 63 -2.52 7.26 -5.31
N GLN A 64 -1.56 6.68 -6.02
CA GLN A 64 -1.81 5.94 -7.26
C GLN A 64 -2.81 4.81 -7.07
N THR A 65 -2.64 3.99 -6.03
CA THR A 65 -3.53 2.85 -5.74
C THR A 65 -4.95 3.31 -5.44
N ILE A 66 -5.08 4.37 -4.62
CA ILE A 66 -6.39 4.93 -4.25
C ILE A 66 -7.11 5.47 -5.50
N VAL A 67 -6.43 6.29 -6.30
CA VAL A 67 -7.03 6.87 -7.52
C VAL A 67 -7.40 5.77 -8.52
N ARG A 68 -6.55 4.76 -8.68
CA ARG A 68 -6.81 3.60 -9.56
C ARG A 68 -8.02 2.78 -9.10
N SER A 69 -8.22 2.64 -7.78
CA SER A 69 -9.30 1.82 -7.21
C SER A 69 -10.70 2.41 -7.41
N ARG A 70 -10.82 3.72 -7.64
CA ARG A 70 -12.13 4.39 -7.83
C ARG A 70 -12.76 4.16 -9.22
N GLY A 71 -12.10 3.41 -10.12
CA GLY A 71 -12.73 2.83 -11.33
C GLY A 71 -12.53 3.62 -12.64
N GLU A 72 -13.04 3.02 -13.74
CA GLU A 72 -12.81 3.45 -15.14
C GLU A 72 -13.72 4.59 -15.65
N GLN A 73 -14.59 5.16 -14.82
CA GLN A 73 -15.54 6.20 -15.24
C GLN A 73 -15.19 7.61 -14.76
N LEU A 74 -14.14 7.77 -13.94
CA LEU A 74 -13.76 9.10 -13.45
C LEU A 74 -13.26 10.00 -14.59
N LEU A 75 -13.69 11.26 -14.59
CA LEU A 75 -13.08 12.30 -15.41
C LEU A 75 -11.65 12.60 -14.90
N LEU A 76 -10.81 13.16 -15.77
CA LEU A 76 -9.46 13.56 -15.37
C LEU A 76 -9.49 14.55 -14.19
N SER A 77 -10.37 15.55 -14.23
CA SER A 77 -10.53 16.54 -13.16
C SER A 77 -10.80 15.88 -11.80
N SER A 78 -11.77 14.97 -11.74
CA SER A 78 -12.09 14.24 -10.51
C SER A 78 -10.95 13.34 -10.04
N ALA A 79 -10.15 12.78 -10.96
CA ALA A 79 -8.95 12.03 -10.61
C ALA A 79 -7.86 12.94 -10.02
N VAL A 80 -7.70 14.15 -10.53
CA VAL A 80 -6.77 15.16 -10.01
C VAL A 80 -7.21 15.65 -8.64
N GLU A 81 -8.48 15.99 -8.45
CA GLU A 81 -9.06 16.43 -7.18
C GLU A 81 -8.84 15.39 -6.08
N LEU A 82 -9.15 14.12 -6.37
CA LEU A 82 -8.86 13.03 -5.45
C LEU A 82 -7.37 12.93 -5.11
N ALA A 83 -6.51 12.99 -6.11
CA ALA A 83 -5.07 12.90 -5.88
C ALA A 83 -4.58 14.06 -4.98
N LEU A 84 -5.11 15.27 -5.17
CA LEU A 84 -4.83 16.44 -4.34
C LEU A 84 -5.36 16.27 -2.90
N GLU A 85 -6.55 15.70 -2.74
CA GLU A 85 -7.14 15.39 -1.43
C GLU A 85 -6.23 14.41 -0.66
N GLU A 86 -5.76 13.35 -1.30
CA GLU A 86 -4.84 12.38 -0.69
C GLU A 86 -3.46 12.97 -0.38
N GLU A 87 -2.91 13.83 -1.25
CA GLU A 87 -1.65 14.54 -0.96
C GLU A 87 -1.80 15.42 0.29
N SER A 88 -2.92 16.13 0.40
CA SER A 88 -3.23 16.99 1.55
C SER A 88 -3.41 16.19 2.84
N ALA A 89 -4.11 15.06 2.77
CA ALA A 89 -4.30 14.15 3.91
C ALA A 89 -2.96 13.58 4.41
N LEU A 90 -2.04 13.26 3.50
CA LEU A 90 -0.71 12.77 3.84
C LEU A 90 0.15 13.85 4.53
N LEU A 91 0.09 15.09 4.05
CA LEU A 91 0.82 16.22 4.67
C LEU A 91 0.29 16.50 6.08
N SER A 92 -1.04 16.54 6.25
CA SER A 92 -1.67 16.75 7.55
C SER A 92 -1.38 15.62 8.54
N ALA A 93 -1.34 14.36 8.08
CA ALA A 93 -0.96 13.23 8.91
C ALA A 93 0.52 13.32 9.35
N ARG A 94 1.41 13.75 8.46
CA ARG A 94 2.83 13.96 8.77
C ARG A 94 3.03 15.07 9.80
N GLU A 95 2.34 16.18 9.65
CA GLU A 95 2.41 17.31 10.60
C GLU A 95 1.97 16.89 12.01
N ARG A 96 0.89 16.11 12.13
CA ARG A 96 0.45 15.55 13.43
C ARG A 96 1.42 14.51 13.99
N GLY A 97 2.03 13.68 13.15
CA GLY A 97 3.07 12.72 13.55
C GLY A 97 4.36 13.40 14.05
N LEU A 98 4.68 14.59 13.55
CA LEU A 98 5.79 15.41 14.03
C LEU A 98 5.43 16.24 15.28
N GLY A 99 4.13 16.56 15.47
CA GLY A 99 3.63 17.23 16.67
C GLY A 99 3.64 16.36 17.93
N ALA A 100 3.54 15.04 17.78
CA ALA A 100 3.59 14.10 18.92
C ALA A 100 5.00 13.92 19.52
N TYR A 101 6.07 14.33 18.81
CA TYR A 101 7.45 14.26 19.33
C TYR A 101 7.96 15.58 19.94
N ARG A 102 7.18 16.67 19.90
CA ARG A 102 7.61 17.99 20.39
C ARG A 102 6.75 18.55 21.52
N SER A 103 6.22 17.67 22.38
CA SER A 103 5.46 18.08 23.57
C SER A 103 5.85 17.29 24.83
N GLU A 104 7.15 17.18 25.11
CA GLU A 104 7.62 16.67 26.42
C GLU A 104 8.75 17.50 27.05
N ASN A 105 9.12 18.67 26.51
CA ASN A 105 10.26 19.40 27.09
C ASN A 105 10.16 20.93 27.07
N GLU A 106 8.99 21.51 27.41
CA GLU A 106 8.91 22.95 27.61
C GLU A 106 7.93 23.35 28.72
N GLN A 107 8.25 22.92 29.95
CA GLN A 107 7.65 23.46 31.18
C GLN A 107 8.67 23.37 32.33
N ARG A 108 9.73 24.17 32.23
CA ARG A 108 10.50 24.59 33.40
C ARG A 108 10.54 26.11 33.37
N PHE A 109 9.68 26.76 34.15
CA PHE A 109 10.08 27.72 35.18
C PHE A 109 8.86 28.13 36.03
N SER A 110 9.01 27.86 37.34
CA SER A 110 8.42 28.47 38.55
C SER A 110 6.88 28.63 38.63
N SER A 111 6.19 28.24 39.71
CA SER A 111 6.53 28.35 41.12
C SER A 111 5.73 27.34 41.96
N GLY A 112 6.24 27.06 43.16
CA GLY A 112 5.92 25.88 43.95
C GLY A 112 4.55 25.83 44.62
N ASN A 113 4.23 24.64 45.13
CA ASN A 113 3.79 24.49 46.52
C ASN A 113 4.01 23.03 46.98
N SER A 114 4.46 22.90 48.22
CA SER A 114 4.76 21.66 48.93
C SER A 114 3.49 20.87 49.25
N GLY A 115 3.42 19.63 48.75
CA GLY A 115 2.37 18.65 49.08
C GLY A 115 2.98 17.26 49.33
N PRO A 116 2.34 16.41 50.16
CA PRO A 116 2.97 15.25 50.77
C PRO A 116 3.27 14.13 49.76
N ARG A 117 4.49 13.58 49.85
CA ARG A 117 4.97 12.47 49.02
C ARG A 117 4.31 11.16 49.46
N TYR A 118 3.13 10.85 48.92
CA TYR A 118 2.68 9.46 48.83
C TYR A 118 3.46 8.77 47.72
N GLN A 119 4.22 7.72 48.07
CA GLN A 119 4.85 6.85 47.08
C GLN A 119 3.76 6.09 46.34
N ARG A 120 3.42 6.55 45.12
CA ARG A 120 2.55 5.81 44.21
C ARG A 120 3.19 4.46 43.89
N PRO A 121 2.47 3.33 44.05
CA PRO A 121 2.88 2.08 43.43
C PRO A 121 3.03 2.32 41.94
N ARG A 122 4.13 1.82 41.36
CA ARG A 122 4.48 1.97 39.96
C ARG A 122 3.57 1.05 39.10
N TYR A 123 2.29 1.37 39.01
CA TYR A 123 1.39 0.72 38.06
C TYR A 123 1.65 1.33 36.67
N LYS A 124 2.02 0.46 35.72
CA LYS A 124 2.21 0.84 34.32
C LYS A 124 0.87 1.30 33.77
N ALA A 125 0.85 2.45 33.09
CA ALA A 125 -0.33 2.97 32.44
C ALA A 125 -0.87 1.93 31.44
N HIS A 126 -2.12 1.52 31.64
CA HIS A 126 -2.85 0.76 30.64
C HIS A 126 -3.18 1.69 29.48
N VAL A 127 -2.36 1.61 28.43
CA VAL A 127 -2.65 2.18 27.10
C VAL A 127 -3.87 1.44 26.56
N ILE A 128 -4.91 2.19 26.20
CA ILE A 128 -6.09 1.64 25.51
C ILE A 128 -5.63 1.19 24.12
N ALA A 129 -5.52 -0.13 23.95
CA ALA A 129 -5.12 -0.76 22.70
C ALA A 129 -6.27 -0.72 21.68
N GLU A 130 -5.97 -0.21 20.49
CA GLU A 130 -6.76 -0.42 19.27
C GLU A 130 -6.85 -1.93 18.94
N PRO A 131 -7.93 -2.38 18.28
CA PRO A 131 -8.25 -3.80 18.19
C PRO A 131 -7.17 -4.59 17.43
N GLU A 132 -6.64 -5.60 18.12
CA GLU A 132 -5.62 -6.52 17.65
C GLU A 132 -5.96 -7.11 16.27
N LYS A 133 -5.22 -6.69 15.23
CA LYS A 133 -4.89 -7.63 14.16
C LYS A 133 -4.01 -8.70 14.79
N ARG A 134 -4.62 -9.80 15.23
CA ARG A 134 -3.90 -11.04 15.55
C ARG A 134 -3.27 -11.55 14.27
N ASN A 135 -2.07 -11.04 13.96
CA ASN A 135 -1.20 -11.65 12.97
C ASN A 135 -0.79 -13.00 13.56
N VAL A 136 -1.57 -14.03 13.21
CA VAL A 136 -1.25 -15.43 13.48
C VAL A 136 -0.11 -15.85 12.55
N VAL A 137 1.03 -15.20 12.70
CA VAL A 137 2.24 -15.50 11.94
C VAL A 137 3.05 -16.52 12.71
N ARG A 138 3.43 -17.61 12.02
CA ARG A 138 4.28 -18.67 12.56
C ARG A 138 5.74 -18.29 12.33
N CYS A 139 6.53 -18.30 13.39
CA CYS A 139 7.97 -18.10 13.31
C CYS A 139 8.62 -19.26 12.56
N TYR A 140 9.30 -18.97 11.45
CA TYR A 140 10.01 -19.99 10.67
C TYR A 140 11.27 -20.53 11.35
N ALA A 141 11.78 -19.85 12.40
CA ALA A 141 12.95 -20.30 13.15
C ALA A 141 12.60 -21.27 14.29
N CYS A 142 11.44 -21.11 14.95
CA CYS A 142 11.08 -21.90 16.14
C CYS A 142 9.69 -22.57 16.08
N GLY A 143 8.91 -22.28 15.04
CA GLY A 143 7.56 -22.84 14.84
C GLY A 143 6.48 -22.24 15.74
N SER A 144 6.80 -21.34 16.67
CA SER A 144 5.83 -20.70 17.56
C SER A 144 5.07 -19.56 16.89
N MET A 145 3.84 -19.30 17.33
CA MET A 145 2.97 -18.25 16.79
C MET A 145 3.23 -16.89 17.43
N GLY A 146 2.95 -15.81 16.72
CA GLY A 146 2.95 -14.44 17.25
C GLY A 146 4.24 -13.65 17.04
N HIS A 147 5.21 -14.17 16.29
CA HIS A 147 6.40 -13.45 15.84
C HIS A 147 6.99 -14.08 14.57
N ILE A 148 7.82 -13.34 13.83
CA ILE A 148 8.61 -13.85 12.69
C ILE A 148 10.04 -14.19 13.12
N ALA A 149 10.78 -14.92 12.29
CA ALA A 149 12.15 -15.38 12.59
C ALA A 149 13.12 -14.24 12.99
N LEU A 150 12.89 -13.03 12.48
CA LEU A 150 13.70 -11.84 12.79
C LEU A 150 13.54 -11.38 14.25
N ASP A 151 12.36 -11.54 14.83
CA ASP A 151 12.02 -11.11 16.20
C ASP A 151 12.10 -12.27 17.22
N CYS A 152 12.73 -13.38 16.83
CA CYS A 152 12.82 -14.55 17.69
C CYS A 152 13.82 -14.31 18.83
N LYS A 153 13.33 -14.22 20.07
CA LYS A 153 14.16 -14.04 21.28
C LYS A 153 14.95 -15.29 21.69
N ARG A 154 14.84 -16.41 20.96
CA ARG A 154 15.74 -17.55 21.15
C ARG A 154 17.05 -17.25 20.44
N SER A 155 17.94 -16.61 21.17
CA SER A 155 19.33 -16.39 20.76
C SER A 155 19.99 -17.74 20.49
N ASN A 156 20.49 -17.90 19.26
CA ASN A 156 21.36 -18.99 18.80
C ASN A 156 20.68 -20.29 18.34
N CYS A 157 20.09 -20.25 17.14
CA CYS A 157 20.19 -21.39 16.23
C CYS A 157 20.97 -20.92 14.99
N GLY A 158 22.25 -21.27 14.93
CA GLY A 158 23.08 -21.08 13.75
C GLY A 158 22.38 -21.67 12.52
N TRP A 159 22.38 -20.91 11.43
CA TRP A 159 21.88 -21.34 10.14
C TRP A 159 22.51 -22.68 9.74
N LYS A 160 21.77 -23.77 9.91
CA LYS A 160 21.96 -25.01 9.14
C LYS A 160 20.63 -25.36 8.46
N PRO A 161 20.59 -25.46 7.13
CA PRO A 161 19.37 -25.80 6.42
C PRO A 161 19.18 -27.32 6.45
N LYS A 162 18.58 -27.86 7.52
CA LYS A 162 18.02 -29.22 7.52
C LYS A 162 16.78 -29.31 8.43
N CYS A 163 15.65 -28.90 7.89
CA CYS A 163 14.36 -29.57 8.11
C CYS A 163 13.57 -29.37 6.81
N GLY A 164 13.37 -30.41 6.02
CA GLY A 164 12.58 -31.56 6.42
C GLY A 164 11.12 -31.21 6.15
N ILE A 165 10.76 -31.14 4.88
CA ILE A 165 9.37 -31.05 4.43
C ILE A 165 8.70 -32.35 4.87
N SER A 166 8.17 -32.40 6.08
CA SER A 166 7.22 -33.43 6.49
C SER A 166 5.86 -33.06 5.92
N SER A 167 5.66 -33.47 4.67
CA SER A 167 4.45 -34.13 4.20
C SER A 167 3.27 -34.14 5.18
N GLN A 168 2.34 -33.20 5.01
CA GLN A 168 0.92 -33.39 5.33
C GLN A 168 0.13 -32.24 4.72
N VAL A 169 -0.30 -32.42 3.47
CA VAL A 169 -1.65 -32.15 2.93
C VAL A 169 -1.58 -32.52 1.44
N ARG A 170 -1.69 -33.82 1.15
CA ARG A 170 -2.26 -34.37 -0.10
C ARG A 170 -2.68 -35.81 0.18
N GLN A 171 -3.96 -36.02 0.50
CA GLN A 171 -4.77 -37.16 0.04
C GLN A 171 -6.04 -37.25 0.88
N ALA A 172 -7.12 -36.72 0.32
CA ALA A 172 -8.45 -37.28 0.49
C ALA A 172 -9.08 -37.33 -0.91
N ALA A 173 -8.54 -38.22 -1.73
CA ALA A 173 -9.20 -38.73 -2.92
C ALA A 173 -8.78 -40.20 -3.06
N SER A 174 -9.79 -41.07 -3.17
CA SER A 174 -9.69 -42.42 -3.72
C SER A 174 -9.17 -43.52 -2.79
N ARG A 175 -10.07 -44.13 -2.02
CA ARG A 175 -9.99 -45.55 -1.64
C ARG A 175 -11.30 -46.27 -1.95
N GLY A 176 -11.33 -46.90 -3.12
CA GLY A 176 -12.04 -48.14 -3.44
C GLY A 176 -11.10 -48.88 -4.42
N LEU A 177 -10.31 -49.84 -3.93
CA LEU A 177 -10.56 -51.29 -3.88
C LEU A 177 -10.21 -52.02 -5.20
N GLY A 178 -9.29 -53.00 -5.09
CA GLY A 178 -9.05 -54.14 -6.00
C GLY A 178 -8.02 -53.88 -7.11
N GLU A 179 -6.74 -54.26 -7.00
CA GLU A 179 -6.16 -55.59 -7.26
C GLU A 179 -6.53 -56.22 -8.62
N PHE A 180 -5.56 -56.35 -9.55
CA PHE A 180 -4.98 -57.64 -10.00
C PHE A 180 -3.97 -57.45 -11.16
N LYS A 181 -2.80 -58.09 -11.01
CA LYS A 181 -1.76 -58.59 -11.97
C LYS A 181 -2.01 -58.28 -13.46
N GLY A 182 -1.10 -57.70 -14.25
CA GLY A 182 0.32 -58.03 -14.41
C GLY A 182 0.50 -59.21 -15.38
N LEU A 183 0.68 -58.95 -16.68
CA LEU A 183 1.42 -59.83 -17.60
C LEU A 183 1.75 -59.16 -18.94
N GLN A 184 2.81 -59.70 -19.53
CA GLN A 184 3.81 -59.12 -20.39
C GLN A 184 3.63 -59.62 -21.83
N HIS A 185 4.06 -58.78 -22.78
CA HIS A 185 4.63 -59.15 -24.09
C HIS A 185 3.77 -59.61 -25.28
N MET A 186 4.27 -59.12 -26.41
CA MET A 186 3.93 -59.39 -27.82
C MET A 186 4.26 -60.82 -28.24
N GLN A 187 3.33 -61.46 -28.94
CA GLN A 187 3.40 -61.80 -30.38
C GLN A 187 2.03 -62.31 -30.84
#